data_AF-A0A952SAV5-F1
#
_entry.id   AF-A0A952SAV5-F1
#
_cell.length_a   1.000
_cell.length_b   1.000
_cell.length_c   1.000
_cell.angle_alpha   90.00
_cell.angle_beta   90.00
_cell.angle_gamma   90.00
#
_symmetry.space_group_name_H-M   'P 1'
#
loop_
_entity.id
_entity.type
_entity.pdbx_description
1 polymer ?
#
loop_
_entity_poly.entity_id
_entity_poly.type
_entity_poly.pdbx_seq_one_letter_code
_entity_poly.pdbx_strand_id
1 'polypeptide(L)'
;MKRRLLLLVAALPMAVLGLVLAESQEAQIGGGSGSVQTRIPDVIILGRDSKVGKVTFNHVKHNGGDYGMEAGITIDCISCHHVAQPASEAAKYPPLRTAWPADRTTTLTADLFLKDPKQAGVAACRDCHARAGEVPKLMPEMPVVKQSGSTMLVKMTNQMAFHRACDVCHFEVRSKRQFTNAPSPTTCTSCHKREG
;
A
#
# COMPACT_ATOMS: atom_id res chain seq x y z
N MET A 1 56.40 -23.24 -37.02
CA MET A 1 57.35 -24.09 -36.26
C MET A 1 58.09 -23.24 -35.24
N LYS A 2 58.37 -23.81 -34.05
CA LYS A 2 59.15 -23.29 -32.90
C LYS A 2 58.41 -22.29 -32.00
N ARG A 3 58.39 -22.41 -30.67
CA ARG A 3 58.68 -23.48 -29.70
C ARG A 3 58.10 -22.96 -28.36
N ARG A 4 57.47 -23.84 -27.59
CA ARG A 4 56.99 -23.58 -26.22
C ARG A 4 58.18 -23.27 -25.30
N LEU A 5 58.00 -22.39 -24.32
CA LEU A 5 58.77 -22.42 -23.08
C LEU A 5 57.86 -22.10 -21.90
N LEU A 6 57.53 -23.16 -21.15
CA LEU A 6 57.02 -23.07 -19.78
C LEU A 6 58.18 -22.61 -18.88
N LEU A 7 57.89 -21.71 -17.95
CA LEU A 7 58.55 -21.65 -16.65
C LEU A 7 57.50 -21.43 -15.56
N LEU A 8 57.22 -22.51 -14.84
CA LEU A 8 56.67 -22.53 -13.49
C LEU A 8 57.79 -22.15 -12.52
N VAL A 9 57.46 -21.49 -11.40
CA VAL A 9 57.79 -21.90 -10.01
C VAL A 9 57.44 -20.76 -9.03
N ALA A 10 56.55 -21.13 -8.09
CA ALA A 10 56.41 -20.78 -6.66
C ALA A 10 56.49 -19.29 -6.23
N ALA A 11 55.42 -18.68 -5.69
CA ALA A 11 54.84 -18.85 -4.34
C ALA A 11 55.70 -18.27 -3.20
N LEU A 12 55.28 -17.13 -2.64
CA LEU A 12 55.02 -16.98 -1.19
C LEU A 12 54.18 -15.71 -0.89
N PRO A 13 53.34 -15.72 0.17
CA PRO A 13 52.33 -14.70 0.44
C PRO A 13 52.81 -13.66 1.46
N MET A 14 52.31 -12.42 1.36
CA MET A 14 52.20 -11.55 2.54
C MET A 14 51.03 -10.59 2.41
N ALA A 15 50.31 -10.51 3.53
CA ALA A 15 49.12 -9.74 3.78
C ALA A 15 49.32 -8.24 3.57
N VAL A 16 48.36 -7.60 2.90
CA VAL A 16 47.89 -6.27 3.32
C VAL A 16 46.36 -6.31 3.27
N LEU A 17 45.83 -6.51 4.47
CA LEU A 17 44.49 -6.24 4.92
C LEU A 17 44.25 -4.73 4.85
N GLY A 18 43.17 -4.27 4.21
CA GLY A 18 42.72 -2.89 4.34
C GLY A 18 41.74 -2.44 3.27
N LEU A 19 40.47 -2.28 3.70
CA LEU A 19 39.49 -1.26 3.25
C LEU A 19 39.33 -1.08 1.73
N VAL A 20 38.19 -1.32 1.09
CA VAL A 20 36.87 -0.71 1.37
C VAL A 20 35.80 -1.61 0.74
N LEU A 21 35.01 -2.31 1.56
CA LEU A 21 33.70 -2.80 1.12
C LEU A 21 32.70 -1.69 1.44
N ALA A 22 32.19 -1.06 0.39
CA ALA A 22 31.02 -0.21 0.48
C ALA A 22 29.82 -1.11 0.78
N GLU A 23 29.53 -1.31 2.06
CA GLU A 23 28.25 -1.83 2.52
C GLU A 23 27.17 -0.83 2.12
N SER A 24 26.31 -1.24 1.19
CA SER A 24 25.02 -0.63 0.99
C SER A 24 24.27 -0.68 2.32
N GLN A 25 23.99 0.48 2.91
CA GLN A 25 23.07 0.64 4.03
C GLN A 25 21.66 0.23 3.56
N GLU A 26 21.37 -1.06 3.61
CA GLU A 26 20.00 -1.51 3.83
C GLU A 26 19.65 -1.07 5.25
N ALA A 27 18.68 -0.17 5.36
CA ALA A 27 18.10 0.25 6.62
C ALA A 27 17.54 -0.98 7.34
N GLN A 28 18.34 -1.57 8.22
CA GLN A 28 17.89 -2.56 9.17
C GLN A 28 16.94 -1.87 10.15
N ILE A 29 15.65 -2.19 10.02
CA ILE A 29 14.68 -1.98 11.08
C ILE A 29 15.14 -2.88 12.24
N GLY A 30 15.60 -2.25 13.31
CA GLY A 30 16.12 -2.93 14.49
C GLY A 30 15.15 -3.99 15.02
N GLY A 31 15.64 -5.23 15.04
CA GLY A 31 15.04 -6.34 15.76
C GLY A 31 15.28 -6.18 17.26
N GLY A 32 14.40 -5.45 17.93
CA GLY A 32 14.23 -5.55 19.37
C GLY A 32 13.17 -6.62 19.67
N SER A 33 13.58 -7.72 20.33
CA SER A 33 12.66 -8.63 21.02
C SER A 33 12.02 -7.94 22.22
N GLY A 34 11.11 -7.01 21.95
CA GLY A 34 9.98 -6.72 22.82
C GLY A 34 8.75 -7.31 22.13
N SER A 35 7.73 -7.72 22.89
CA SER A 35 6.42 -7.99 22.29
C SER A 35 6.01 -6.73 21.51
N VAL A 36 6.17 -6.75 20.18
CA VAL A 36 5.74 -5.65 19.32
C VAL A 36 4.25 -5.58 19.53
N GLN A 37 3.82 -4.60 20.32
CA GLN A 37 2.40 -4.35 20.52
C GLN A 37 1.85 -4.07 19.13
N THR A 38 1.05 -5.01 18.63
CA THR A 38 0.35 -4.88 17.38
C THR A 38 -0.40 -3.55 17.42
N ARG A 39 -0.02 -2.62 16.54
CA ARG A 39 -0.68 -1.32 16.42
C ARG A 39 -0.97 -1.03 14.96
N ILE A 40 -2.07 -0.31 14.75
CA ILE A 40 -2.39 0.24 13.44
C ILE A 40 -1.31 1.28 13.11
N PRO A 41 -0.69 1.25 11.91
CA PRO A 41 0.37 2.20 11.59
C PRO A 41 -0.15 3.64 11.56
N ASP A 42 0.43 4.56 12.32
CA ASP A 42 -0.09 5.93 12.40
C ASP A 42 -0.01 6.65 11.05
N VAL A 43 1.17 6.61 10.43
CA VAL A 43 1.46 7.30 9.17
C VAL A 43 2.11 6.32 8.20
N ILE A 44 1.59 6.30 6.98
CA ILE A 44 2.06 5.47 5.87
C ILE A 44 2.47 6.40 4.73
N ILE A 45 3.62 6.10 4.11
CA ILE A 45 4.05 6.78 2.89
C ILE A 45 3.58 5.97 1.68
N LEU A 46 2.66 6.54 0.92
CA LEU A 46 2.12 5.98 -0.31
C LEU A 46 2.76 6.65 -1.53
N GLY A 47 2.75 5.95 -2.67
CA GLY A 47 3.19 6.52 -3.94
C GLY A 47 4.64 7.01 -3.95
N ARG A 48 5.56 6.32 -3.24
CA ARG A 48 7.00 6.66 -3.23
C ARG A 48 7.58 6.84 -4.63
N ASP A 49 7.11 6.02 -5.56
CA ASP A 49 7.56 6.02 -6.96
C ASP A 49 6.71 6.93 -7.87
N SER A 50 5.88 7.78 -7.28
CA SER A 50 5.03 8.70 -8.05
C SER A 50 5.86 9.85 -8.60
N LYS A 51 5.70 10.12 -9.91
CA LYS A 51 6.36 11.24 -10.59
C LYS A 51 5.93 12.62 -10.07
N VAL A 52 4.81 12.70 -9.35
CA VAL A 52 4.28 13.97 -8.81
C VAL A 52 4.54 14.13 -7.31
N GLY A 53 5.28 13.20 -6.70
CA GLY A 53 5.65 13.22 -5.28
C GLY A 53 4.93 12.16 -4.45
N LYS A 54 5.44 11.90 -3.25
CA LYS A 54 4.87 10.94 -2.30
C LYS A 54 3.62 11.50 -1.63
N VAL A 55 2.79 10.60 -1.10
CA VAL A 55 1.62 10.94 -0.29
C VAL A 55 1.86 10.47 1.14
N THR A 56 1.71 11.38 2.10
CA THR A 56 1.76 11.04 3.53
C THR A 56 0.33 10.81 4.01
N PHE A 57 0.01 9.57 4.34
CA PHE A 57 -1.32 9.15 4.77
C PHE A 57 -1.33 8.91 6.27
N ASN A 58 -2.15 9.64 7.03
CA ASN A 58 -2.31 9.42 8.46
C ASN A 58 -3.48 8.46 8.71
N HIS A 59 -3.18 7.17 8.88
CA HIS A 59 -4.19 6.12 9.01
C HIS A 59 -5.00 6.26 10.30
N VAL A 60 -4.35 6.64 11.42
CA VAL A 60 -5.03 6.74 12.73
C VAL A 60 -6.02 7.88 12.79
N LYS A 61 -5.81 8.96 12.04
CA LYS A 61 -6.80 10.05 11.94
C LYS A 61 -7.97 9.72 11.02
N HIS A 62 -7.76 8.88 10.02
CA HIS A 62 -8.85 8.40 9.17
C HIS A 62 -9.76 7.44 9.94
N ASN A 63 -9.20 6.43 10.62
CA ASN A 63 -10.03 5.49 11.38
C ASN A 63 -10.45 6.02 12.77
N GLY A 64 -9.75 7.02 13.32
CA GLY A 64 -10.02 7.58 14.66
C GLY A 64 -11.10 8.67 14.72
N GLY A 65 -11.71 9.04 13.58
CA GLY A 65 -12.87 9.94 13.53
C GLY A 65 -12.56 11.43 13.30
N ASP A 66 -11.28 11.82 13.21
CA ASP A 66 -10.87 13.20 12.88
C ASP A 66 -11.29 13.57 11.44
N TYR A 67 -11.16 12.62 10.51
CA TYR A 67 -11.36 12.82 9.08
C TYR A 67 -12.64 12.20 8.53
N GLY A 68 -13.57 11.81 9.40
CA GLY A 68 -14.88 11.32 9.00
C GLY A 68 -15.72 12.34 8.24
N MET A 69 -16.80 11.84 7.63
CA MET A 69 -17.83 12.65 6.98
C MET A 69 -18.47 13.66 7.95
N GLU A 70 -18.54 13.29 9.21
CA GLU A 70 -18.95 14.11 10.34
C GLU A 70 -17.87 13.98 11.42
N ALA A 71 -17.68 15.04 12.22
CA ALA A 71 -16.66 15.02 13.26
C ALA A 71 -16.99 13.95 14.32
N GLY A 72 -16.04 13.09 14.65
CA GLY A 72 -16.22 12.00 15.60
C GLY A 72 -16.79 10.71 15.00
N ILE A 73 -17.15 10.70 13.72
CA ILE A 73 -17.55 9.46 13.02
C ILE A 73 -16.32 8.80 12.41
N THR A 74 -16.02 7.58 12.85
CA THR A 74 -14.89 6.80 12.36
C THR A 74 -15.10 6.31 10.93
N ILE A 75 -14.03 6.29 10.14
CA ILE A 75 -14.05 5.59 8.84
C ILE A 75 -13.83 4.10 9.12
N ASP A 76 -14.80 3.27 8.73
CA ASP A 76 -14.70 1.82 8.92
C ASP A 76 -13.51 1.23 8.15
N CYS A 77 -12.90 0.19 8.72
CA CYS A 77 -11.73 -0.45 8.13
C CYS A 77 -12.00 -0.94 6.70
N ILE A 78 -13.22 -1.45 6.47
CA ILE A 78 -13.67 -1.96 5.17
C ILE A 78 -14.01 -0.86 4.15
N SER A 79 -14.09 0.41 4.55
CA SER A 79 -14.21 1.51 3.58
C SER A 79 -12.95 1.66 2.72
N CYS A 80 -11.78 1.24 3.24
CA CYS A 80 -10.52 1.20 2.49
C CYS A 80 -10.07 -0.23 2.19
N HIS A 81 -10.09 -1.13 3.18
CA HIS A 81 -9.78 -2.55 3.01
C HIS A 81 -11.03 -3.33 2.57
N HIS A 82 -11.62 -2.93 1.45
CA HIS A 82 -12.96 -3.35 1.06
C HIS A 82 -13.13 -4.83 0.71
N VAL A 83 -12.04 -5.56 0.49
CA VAL A 83 -12.06 -7.02 0.30
C VAL A 83 -11.97 -7.78 1.63
N ALA A 84 -11.69 -7.09 2.73
CA ALA A 84 -11.52 -7.68 4.05
C ALA A 84 -12.87 -7.87 4.77
N GLN A 85 -13.85 -8.44 4.05
CA GLN A 85 -15.18 -8.79 4.53
C GLN A 85 -15.71 -10.04 3.82
N PRO A 86 -16.75 -10.72 4.35
CA PRO A 86 -17.35 -11.85 3.67
C PRO A 86 -17.87 -11.50 2.27
N ALA A 87 -17.85 -12.46 1.34
CA ALA A 87 -18.30 -12.23 -0.03
C ALA A 87 -19.78 -11.79 -0.10
N SER A 88 -20.61 -12.31 0.80
CA SER A 88 -22.01 -11.91 0.95
C SER A 88 -22.19 -10.45 1.35
N GLU A 89 -21.25 -9.89 2.13
CA GLU A 89 -21.26 -8.49 2.53
C GLU A 89 -20.70 -7.61 1.41
N ALA A 90 -19.57 -8.01 0.81
CA ALA A 90 -18.99 -7.28 -0.33
C ALA A 90 -20.02 -7.10 -1.44
N ALA A 91 -20.75 -8.16 -1.80
CA ALA A 91 -21.74 -8.14 -2.89
C ALA A 91 -22.87 -7.11 -2.72
N LYS A 92 -23.11 -6.59 -1.50
CA LYS A 92 -24.09 -5.52 -1.24
C LYS A 92 -23.65 -4.17 -1.78
N TYR A 93 -22.37 -3.99 -2.13
CA TYR A 93 -21.78 -2.71 -2.52
C TYR A 93 -21.16 -2.74 -3.92
N PRO A 94 -21.96 -2.77 -5.01
CA PRO A 94 -21.40 -2.70 -6.36
C PRO A 94 -20.45 -1.50 -6.57
N PRO A 95 -19.33 -1.67 -7.29
CA PRO A 95 -18.87 -2.86 -8.01
C PRO A 95 -18.06 -3.84 -7.14
N LEU A 96 -17.95 -3.60 -5.83
CA LEU A 96 -17.17 -4.43 -4.92
C LEU A 96 -17.90 -5.77 -4.76
N ARG A 97 -17.26 -6.88 -5.13
CA ARG A 97 -17.86 -8.22 -5.05
C ARG A 97 -16.90 -9.28 -4.54
N THR A 98 -15.66 -8.90 -4.28
CA THR A 98 -14.58 -9.83 -3.98
C THR A 98 -14.25 -9.77 -2.49
N ALA A 99 -14.17 -10.93 -1.87
CA ALA A 99 -13.58 -11.13 -0.56
C ALA A 99 -12.14 -11.63 -0.70
N TRP A 100 -11.28 -11.24 0.23
CA TRP A 100 -9.94 -11.79 0.36
C TRP A 100 -9.59 -12.06 1.83
N PRO A 101 -9.13 -13.29 2.18
CA PRO A 101 -9.12 -14.48 1.32
C PRO A 101 -10.55 -14.88 0.88
N ALA A 102 -10.66 -15.72 -0.15
CA ALA A 102 -11.95 -16.03 -0.78
C ALA A 102 -12.96 -16.71 0.18
N ASP A 103 -12.46 -17.41 1.18
CA ASP A 103 -13.20 -18.10 2.24
C ASP A 103 -13.39 -17.26 3.52
N ARG A 104 -13.06 -15.97 3.47
CA ARG A 104 -13.19 -15.06 4.62
C ARG A 104 -14.62 -15.06 5.16
N THR A 105 -14.75 -15.30 6.46
CA THR A 105 -16.02 -15.28 7.21
C THR A 105 -16.16 -14.08 8.15
N THR A 106 -15.12 -13.24 8.28
CA THR A 106 -15.08 -12.11 9.20
C THR A 106 -14.92 -10.78 8.49
N THR A 107 -15.59 -9.75 9.02
CA THR A 107 -15.39 -8.36 8.61
C THR A 107 -14.23 -7.76 9.39
N LEU A 108 -13.33 -7.07 8.70
CA LEU A 108 -12.20 -6.40 9.33
C LEU A 108 -12.68 -5.29 10.26
N THR A 109 -12.20 -5.33 11.49
CA THR A 109 -12.35 -4.28 12.51
C THR A 109 -10.99 -3.96 13.13
N ALA A 110 -10.90 -2.81 13.81
CA ALA A 110 -9.71 -2.46 14.58
C ALA A 110 -9.41 -3.52 15.65
N ASP A 111 -10.43 -3.98 16.38
CA ASP A 111 -10.28 -5.01 17.41
C ASP A 111 -9.77 -6.35 16.86
N LEU A 112 -10.29 -6.78 15.70
CA LEU A 112 -9.82 -8.00 15.05
C LEU A 112 -8.35 -7.88 14.67
N PHE A 113 -7.94 -6.74 14.11
CA PHE A 113 -6.55 -6.49 13.75
C PHE A 113 -5.63 -6.44 14.98
N LEU A 114 -6.02 -5.71 16.02
CA LEU A 114 -5.22 -5.58 17.24
C LEU A 114 -5.06 -6.91 17.99
N LYS A 115 -6.08 -7.77 17.93
CA LYS A 115 -6.05 -9.10 18.52
C LYS A 115 -5.15 -10.06 17.73
N ASP A 116 -5.30 -10.11 16.41
CA ASP A 116 -4.50 -10.98 15.53
C ASP A 116 -4.37 -10.38 14.11
N PRO A 117 -3.28 -9.67 13.81
CA PRO A 117 -3.05 -9.09 12.49
C PRO A 117 -2.99 -10.10 11.36
N LYS A 118 -2.46 -11.29 11.66
CA LYS A 118 -2.27 -12.33 10.65
C LYS A 118 -3.63 -12.88 10.26
N GLN A 119 -4.47 -13.21 11.25
CA GLN A 119 -5.83 -13.67 11.00
C GLN A 119 -6.73 -12.56 10.45
N ALA A 120 -6.51 -11.30 10.86
CA ALA A 120 -7.22 -10.15 10.29
C ALA A 120 -6.98 -9.99 8.78
N GLY A 121 -5.94 -10.60 8.22
CA GLY A 121 -5.80 -10.88 6.80
C GLY A 121 -5.85 -9.64 5.91
N VAL A 122 -5.21 -8.56 6.35
CA VAL A 122 -5.23 -7.26 5.66
C VAL A 122 -4.24 -7.29 4.49
N ALA A 123 -4.73 -7.15 3.27
CA ALA A 123 -3.90 -7.03 2.07
C ALA A 123 -3.56 -5.56 1.77
N ALA A 124 -2.36 -5.32 1.24
CA ALA A 124 -2.02 -4.01 0.71
C ALA A 124 -2.74 -3.77 -0.62
N CYS A 125 -3.10 -2.53 -0.93
CA CYS A 125 -3.82 -2.22 -2.18
C CYS A 125 -3.11 -2.79 -3.41
N ARG A 126 -1.77 -2.69 -3.45
CA ARG A 126 -0.93 -3.13 -4.57
C ARG A 126 -0.90 -4.65 -4.77
N ASP A 127 -1.25 -5.43 -3.74
CA ASP A 127 -1.26 -6.88 -3.83
C ASP A 127 -2.40 -7.38 -4.74
N CYS A 128 -3.51 -6.64 -4.81
CA CYS A 128 -4.64 -6.91 -5.71
C CYS A 128 -4.70 -5.93 -6.90
N HIS A 129 -4.24 -4.69 -6.70
CA HIS A 129 -4.21 -3.63 -7.71
C HIS A 129 -2.77 -3.35 -8.11
N ALA A 130 -2.16 -4.18 -8.96
CA ALA A 130 -0.79 -3.95 -9.42
C ALA A 130 -0.65 -2.71 -10.32
N ARG A 131 0.57 -2.38 -10.73
CA ARG A 131 0.78 -1.29 -11.71
C ARG A 131 0.22 -1.67 -13.08
N ALA A 132 0.05 -0.66 -13.93
CA ALA A 132 -0.27 -0.90 -15.33
C ALA A 132 0.80 -1.78 -15.98
N GLY A 133 0.37 -2.88 -16.61
CA GLY A 133 1.26 -3.86 -17.25
C GLY A 133 1.80 -4.95 -16.32
N GLU A 134 1.54 -4.87 -15.01
CA GLU A 134 1.92 -5.90 -14.03
C GLU A 134 0.74 -6.80 -13.67
N VAL A 135 1.05 -8.01 -13.19
CA VAL A 135 0.06 -8.97 -12.67
C VAL A 135 -0.05 -8.80 -11.15
N PRO A 136 -1.28 -8.74 -10.58
CA PRO A 136 -1.46 -8.72 -9.13
C PRO A 136 -0.84 -9.93 -8.43
N LYS A 137 -0.40 -9.74 -7.19
CA LYS A 137 0.17 -10.81 -6.36
C LYS A 137 -0.89 -11.81 -5.89
N LEU A 138 -2.09 -11.31 -5.55
CA LEU A 138 -3.15 -12.10 -4.90
C LEU A 138 -4.32 -12.42 -5.83
N MET A 139 -4.28 -11.94 -7.07
CA MET A 139 -5.37 -12.13 -8.04
C MET A 139 -4.78 -12.59 -9.38
N PRO A 140 -5.49 -13.46 -10.12
CA PRO A 140 -5.02 -13.94 -11.42
C PRO A 140 -4.97 -12.82 -12.48
N GLU A 141 -5.81 -11.78 -12.32
CA GLU A 141 -5.87 -10.65 -13.23
C GLU A 141 -6.22 -9.35 -12.49
N MET A 142 -5.96 -8.22 -13.15
CA MET A 142 -6.33 -6.90 -12.64
C MET A 142 -7.85 -6.77 -12.54
N PRO A 143 -8.42 -6.30 -11.41
CA PRO A 143 -9.85 -6.08 -11.32
C PRO A 143 -10.33 -5.06 -12.35
N VAL A 144 -11.51 -5.30 -12.93
CA VAL A 144 -12.14 -4.40 -13.91
C VAL A 144 -13.48 -3.94 -13.38
N VAL A 145 -13.76 -2.64 -13.48
CA VAL A 145 -15.04 -2.05 -13.09
C VAL A 145 -15.67 -1.33 -14.27
N LYS A 146 -17.00 -1.43 -14.37
CA LYS A 146 -17.78 -0.60 -15.29
C LYS A 146 -18.01 0.77 -14.64
N GLN A 147 -17.70 1.84 -15.36
CA GLN A 147 -18.01 3.19 -14.85
C GLN A 147 -19.53 3.41 -14.83
N SER A 148 -20.05 4.02 -13.77
CA SER A 148 -21.49 4.30 -13.64
C SER A 148 -21.98 5.14 -14.82
N GLY A 149 -23.10 4.75 -15.43
CA GLY A 149 -23.67 5.42 -16.60
C GLY A 149 -22.88 5.27 -17.91
N SER A 150 -21.81 4.48 -17.94
CA SER A 150 -20.95 4.28 -19.13
C SER A 150 -20.80 2.80 -19.47
N THR A 151 -20.58 2.48 -20.74
CA THR A 151 -20.16 1.14 -21.19
C THR A 151 -18.66 0.89 -21.01
N MET A 152 -17.90 1.92 -20.63
CA MET A 152 -16.47 1.84 -20.47
C MET A 152 -16.08 0.95 -19.28
N LEU A 153 -15.20 0.00 -19.57
CA LEU A 153 -14.54 -0.86 -18.59
C LEU A 153 -13.19 -0.26 -18.22
N VAL A 154 -12.95 -0.12 -16.92
CA VAL A 154 -11.72 0.47 -16.37
C VAL A 154 -10.96 -0.59 -15.60
N LYS A 155 -9.71 -0.84 -15.97
CA LYS A 155 -8.79 -1.67 -15.19
C LYS A 155 -8.37 -0.91 -13.93
N MET A 156 -8.59 -1.51 -12.77
CA MET A 156 -8.26 -0.95 -11.46
C MET A 156 -6.80 -1.21 -11.11
N THR A 157 -5.89 -0.52 -11.78
CA THR A 157 -4.47 -0.48 -11.38
C THR A 157 -4.30 0.17 -10.01
N ASN A 158 -3.13 0.06 -9.38
CA ASN A 158 -2.84 0.77 -8.11
C ASN A 158 -3.17 2.26 -8.20
N GLN A 159 -2.78 2.93 -9.29
CA GLN A 159 -3.04 4.34 -9.50
C GLN A 159 -4.54 4.62 -9.49
N MET A 160 -5.33 3.84 -10.23
CA MET A 160 -6.78 4.04 -10.31
C MET A 160 -7.45 3.71 -8.96
N ALA A 161 -7.01 2.65 -8.29
CA ALA A 161 -7.54 2.22 -7.00
C ALA A 161 -7.29 3.27 -5.90
N PHE A 162 -6.07 3.81 -5.80
CA PHE A 162 -5.76 4.86 -4.83
C PHE A 162 -6.56 6.14 -5.09
N HIS A 163 -6.55 6.66 -6.33
CA HIS A 163 -7.31 7.88 -6.65
C HIS A 163 -8.81 7.67 -6.42
N ARG A 164 -9.39 6.55 -6.87
CA ARG A 164 -10.81 6.30 -6.62
C ARG A 164 -11.14 6.23 -5.13
N ALA A 165 -10.33 5.53 -4.33
CA ALA A 165 -10.58 5.37 -2.89
C ALA A 165 -10.44 6.69 -2.13
N CYS A 166 -9.41 7.49 -2.45
CA CYS A 166 -9.16 8.76 -1.77
C CYS A 166 -10.09 9.87 -2.28
N ASP A 167 -10.20 10.03 -3.60
CA ASP A 167 -10.84 11.18 -4.21
C ASP A 167 -12.34 11.21 -3.97
N VAL A 168 -13.00 10.04 -4.00
CA VAL A 168 -14.44 9.94 -3.74
C VAL A 168 -14.76 10.44 -2.33
N CYS A 169 -14.08 9.90 -1.31
CA CYS A 169 -14.31 10.31 0.06
C CYS A 169 -13.95 11.79 0.28
N HIS A 170 -12.80 12.25 -0.24
CA HIS A 170 -12.42 13.65 -0.11
C HIS A 170 -13.40 14.60 -0.82
N PHE A 171 -13.93 14.21 -1.97
CA PHE A 171 -14.96 14.99 -2.66
C PHE A 171 -16.22 15.12 -1.79
N GLU A 172 -16.69 14.00 -1.23
CA GLU A 172 -17.88 13.99 -0.37
C GLU A 172 -17.67 14.77 0.94
N VAL A 173 -16.51 14.63 1.58
CA VAL A 173 -16.15 15.41 2.77
C VAL A 173 -16.18 16.91 2.45
N ARG A 174 -15.61 17.31 1.31
CA ARG A 174 -15.58 18.72 0.88
C ARG A 174 -16.94 19.26 0.47
N SER A 175 -17.85 18.41 0.00
CA SER A 175 -19.21 18.85 -0.33
C SER A 175 -20.11 18.97 0.88
N LYS A 176 -19.85 18.23 1.97
CA LYS A 176 -20.69 18.23 3.18
C LYS A 176 -20.15 19.07 4.34
N ARG A 177 -18.83 19.17 4.51
CA ARG A 177 -18.21 19.89 5.64
C ARG A 177 -17.75 21.28 5.21
N GLN A 178 -18.40 22.30 5.76
CA GLN A 178 -17.89 23.67 5.71
C GLN A 178 -16.55 23.72 6.48
N PHE A 179 -15.53 24.34 5.89
CA PHE A 179 -14.19 24.50 6.47
C PHE A 179 -13.38 23.21 6.73
N THR A 180 -13.42 22.25 5.80
CA THR A 180 -12.57 21.05 5.86
C THR A 180 -11.15 21.28 5.33
N ASN A 181 -10.18 20.63 5.96
CA ASN A 181 -8.79 20.52 5.50
C ASN A 181 -8.57 19.30 4.58
N ALA A 182 -9.63 18.58 4.19
CA ALA A 182 -9.53 17.48 3.26
C ALA A 182 -8.87 17.95 1.94
N PRO A 183 -7.79 17.28 1.47
CA PRO A 183 -7.15 17.60 0.21
C PRO A 183 -8.14 17.65 -0.97
N SER A 184 -7.90 18.56 -1.91
CA SER A 184 -8.74 18.67 -3.10
C SER A 184 -8.46 17.54 -4.09
N PRO A 185 -9.45 16.72 -4.47
CA PRO A 185 -9.25 15.63 -5.43
C PRO A 185 -8.89 16.12 -6.84
N THR A 186 -9.16 17.41 -7.14
CA THR A 186 -8.84 18.02 -8.44
C THR A 186 -7.48 18.73 -8.45
N THR A 187 -6.75 18.72 -7.33
CA THR A 187 -5.44 19.39 -7.22
C THR A 187 -4.39 18.39 -6.78
N CYS A 188 -3.56 17.91 -7.71
CA CYS A 188 -2.60 16.83 -7.48
C CYS A 188 -1.68 17.10 -6.27
N THR A 189 -1.23 18.35 -6.13
CA THR A 189 -0.29 18.79 -5.08
C THR A 189 -0.93 18.93 -3.69
N SER A 190 -2.25 18.78 -3.59
CA SER A 190 -2.95 18.77 -2.31
C SER A 190 -2.61 17.49 -1.52
N CYS A 191 -2.52 16.35 -2.21
CA CYS A 191 -2.09 15.05 -1.65
C CYS A 191 -0.60 14.78 -1.89
N HIS A 192 -0.11 15.03 -3.11
CA HIS A 192 1.25 14.71 -3.48
C HIS A 192 2.21 15.86 -3.15
N LYS A 193 3.17 15.60 -2.28
CA LYS A 193 4.23 16.57 -1.97
C LYS A 193 5.48 16.20 -2.76
N ARG A 194 5.90 17.12 -3.64
CA ARG A 194 7.21 17.02 -4.29
C ARG A 194 8.27 17.10 -3.19
N GLU A 195 9.22 16.19 -3.25
CA GLU A 195 10.45 16.36 -2.48
C GLU A 195 11.25 17.48 -3.18
N GLY A 196 11.76 18.40 -2.38
CA GLY A 196 12.62 19.49 -2.86
C GLY A 196 13.98 18.99 -3.28
#